data_AF-A0AAW2PJS5-F1
#
_entry.id   AF-A0AAW2PJS5-F1
#
_cell.length_a   1.000
_cell.length_b   1.000
_cell.length_c   1.000
_cell.angle_alpha   90.00
_cell.angle_beta   90.00
_cell.angle_gamma   90.00
#
_symmetry.space_group_name_H-M   'P 1'
#
loop_
_entity.id
_entity.type
_entity.pdbx_description
1 polymer ?
#
loop_
_entity_poly.entity_id
_entity_poly.type
_entity_poly.pdbx_seq_one_letter_code
_entity_poly.pdbx_strand_id
1 'polypeptide(L)'
;MQDYVKSFSALMLDIRDMSEKDKLFTFMEGLKPWGRLELQRQRVTDLGSAMTVVERLTDFTSETRRDRQTTPSPAQSKAGGAKP
;
A
#
# COMPACT_ATOMS: atom_id res chain seq x y z
N MET A 1 -4.42 1.84 -2.47
CA MET A 1 -4.77 2.21 -1.09
C MET A 1 -5.45 3.57 -1.06
N GLN A 2 -4.96 4.55 -1.83
CA GLN A 2 -5.58 5.87 -1.95
C GLN A 2 -7.10 5.87 -2.27
N ASP A 3 -7.58 5.05 -3.21
CA ASP A 3 -9.02 4.99 -3.54
C ASP A 3 -9.88 4.47 -2.38
N TYR A 4 -9.32 3.57 -1.56
CA TYR A 4 -9.98 3.06 -0.36
C TYR A 4 -10.09 4.15 0.71
N VAL A 5 -9.02 4.90 0.96
CA VAL A 5 -9.03 6.03 1.92
C VAL A 5 -10.05 7.09 1.49
N LYS A 6 -10.07 7.44 0.20
CA LYS A 6 -11.06 8.39 -0.36
C LYS A 6 -12.49 7.89 -0.16
N SER A 7 -12.79 6.65 -0.55
CA SER A 7 -14.12 6.06 -0.41
C SER A 7 -14.56 5.96 1.05
N PHE A 8 -13.66 5.56 1.94
CA PHE A 8 -13.92 5.46 3.37
C PHE A 8 -14.17 6.85 3.98
N SER A 9 -13.35 7.85 3.65
CA SER A 9 -13.53 9.22 4.15
C SER A 9 -14.87 9.82 3.71
N ALA A 10 -15.29 9.59 2.47
CA ALA A 10 -16.58 10.07 1.96
C ALA A 10 -17.78 9.37 2.62
N LEU A 11 -17.68 8.07 2.91
CA LEU A 11 -18.78 7.26 3.45
C LEU A 11 -18.89 7.35 4.97
N MET A 12 -17.77 7.26 5.69
CA MET A 12 -17.75 7.05 7.14
C MET A 12 -17.62 8.34 7.95
N LEU A 13 -17.17 9.46 7.35
CA LEU A 13 -17.17 10.76 8.05
C LEU A 13 -18.58 11.34 8.19
N ASP A 14 -19.52 10.92 7.36
CA ASP A 14 -20.91 11.42 7.37
C ASP A 14 -21.81 10.73 8.41
N ILE A 15 -21.33 9.62 9.00
CA ILE A 15 -22.02 8.91 10.08
C ILE A 15 -21.73 9.62 11.41
N ARG A 16 -22.71 10.44 11.84
CA ARG A 16 -22.62 11.33 13.01
C ARG A 16 -22.52 10.62 14.37
N ASP A 17 -23.06 9.41 14.51
CA ASP A 17 -23.12 8.69 15.80
C ASP A 17 -22.05 7.60 16.00
N MET A 18 -21.05 7.51 15.11
CA MET A 18 -20.00 6.51 15.26
C MET A 18 -18.78 7.08 15.99
N SER A 19 -18.36 6.41 17.07
CA SER A 19 -17.19 6.81 17.85
C SER A 19 -15.91 6.72 17.01
N GLU A 20 -14.90 7.51 17.35
CA GLU A 20 -13.61 7.46 16.65
C GLU A 20 -12.98 6.06 16.68
N LYS A 21 -13.15 5.35 17.81
CA LYS A 21 -12.68 3.97 17.98
C LYS A 21 -13.37 3.01 17.02
N ASP A 22 -14.69 3.15 16.85
CA ASP A 22 -15.46 2.31 15.93
C ASP A 22 -15.10 2.65 14.48
N LYS A 23 -14.93 3.93 14.16
CA LYS A 23 -14.44 4.37 12.84
C LYS A 23 -13.06 3.79 12.52
N LEU A 24 -12.14 3.79 13.48
CA LEU A 24 -10.82 3.17 13.32
C LEU A 24 -10.93 1.65 13.14
N PHE A 25 -11.78 0.97 13.91
CA PHE A 25 -11.99 -0.47 13.77
C PHE A 25 -12.54 -0.83 12.38
N THR A 26 -13.57 -0.15 11.92
CA THR A 26 -14.12 -0.34 10.56
C THR A 26 -13.09 0.00 9.48
N PHE A 27 -12.30 1.05 9.68
CA PHE A 27 -11.22 1.41 8.75
C PHE A 27 -10.21 0.27 8.62
N MET A 28 -9.77 -0.30 9.74
CA MET A 28 -8.82 -1.42 9.77
C MET A 28 -9.39 -2.69 9.16
N GLU A 29 -10.66 -3.01 9.39
CA GLU A 29 -11.33 -4.20 8.84
C GLU A 29 -11.43 -4.17 7.31
N GLY A 30 -11.63 -3.00 6.70
CA GLY A 30 -11.67 -2.88 5.24
C GLY A 30 -10.31 -2.78 4.54
N LEU A 31 -9.19 -2.72 5.29
CA LEU A 31 -7.85 -2.72 4.72
C LEU A 31 -7.40 -4.11 4.27
N LYS A 32 -6.48 -4.15 3.29
CA LYS A 32 -5.73 -5.37 2.97
C LYS A 32 -4.89 -5.82 4.17
N PRO A 33 -4.59 -7.13 4.33
CA PRO A 33 -3.81 -7.64 5.46
C PRO A 33 -2.49 -6.89 5.71
N TRP A 34 -1.78 -6.54 4.64
CA TRP A 34 -0.54 -5.77 4.74
C TRP A 34 -0.74 -4.33 5.25
N GLY A 35 -1.86 -3.70 4.92
CA GLY A 35 -2.22 -2.39 5.48
C GLY A 35 -2.50 -2.45 6.99
N ARG A 36 -3.22 -3.48 7.44
CA ARG A 36 -3.44 -3.73 8.88
C ARG A 36 -2.12 -3.97 9.61
N LEU A 37 -1.24 -4.79 9.05
CA LEU A 37 0.07 -5.09 9.63
C LEU A 37 0.93 -3.84 9.76
N GLU A 38 0.91 -2.96 8.75
CA GLU A 38 1.64 -1.69 8.81
C GLU A 38 1.13 -0.79 9.94
N LEU A 39 -0.19 -0.64 10.07
CA LEU A 39 -0.80 0.14 11.15
C LEU A 39 -0.44 -0.40 12.54
N GLN A 40 -0.42 -1.73 12.70
CA GLN A 40 0.03 -2.37 13.93
C GLN A 40 1.51 -2.12 14.20
N ARG A 41 2.38 -2.18 13.17
CA ARG A 41 3.82 -1.91 13.31
C ARG A 41 4.09 -0.47 13.75
N GLN A 42 3.31 0.48 13.23
CA GLN A 42 3.40 1.90 13.59
C GLN A 42 2.61 2.25 14.86
N ARG A 43 1.96 1.25 15.51
CA ARG A 43 1.19 1.40 16.76
C ARG A 43 0.16 2.53 16.71
N VAL A 44 -0.52 2.65 15.57
CA VAL A 44 -1.52 3.70 15.37
C VAL A 44 -2.73 3.46 16.25
N THR A 45 -3.21 4.51 16.92
CA THR A 45 -4.35 4.46 17.84
C THR A 45 -5.50 5.40 17.47
N ASP A 46 -5.31 6.25 16.46
CA ASP A 46 -6.28 7.24 16.00
C ASP A 46 -6.52 7.14 14.49
N LEU A 47 -7.68 7.59 14.04
CA LEU A 47 -8.08 7.43 12.64
C LEU A 47 -7.25 8.30 11.68
N GLY A 48 -6.88 9.52 12.09
CA GLY A 48 -6.14 10.46 11.25
C GLY A 48 -4.73 9.96 10.93
N SER A 49 -4.03 9.46 11.95
CA SER A 49 -2.76 8.77 11.80
C SER A 49 -2.90 7.53 10.93
N ALA A 50 -3.98 6.75 11.08
CA ALA A 50 -4.18 5.55 10.29
C ALA A 50 -4.34 5.86 8.79
N MET A 51 -5.11 6.90 8.47
CA MET A 51 -5.25 7.40 7.10
C MET A 51 -3.90 7.87 6.55
N THR A 52 -3.15 8.67 7.31
CA THR A 52 -1.83 9.18 6.91
C THR A 52 -0.85 8.05 6.58
N VAL A 53 -0.81 7.01 7.42
CA VAL A 53 0.07 5.85 7.21
C VAL A 53 -0.32 5.07 5.97
N VAL A 54 -1.62 4.81 5.78
CA VAL A 54 -2.13 4.05 4.62
C VAL A 54 -1.93 4.83 3.31
N GLU A 55 -2.03 6.16 3.32
CA GLU A 55 -1.75 7.00 2.17
C GLU A 55 -0.29 6.85 1.73
N ARG A 56 0.66 7.05 2.67
CA ARG A 56 2.11 6.90 2.43
C ARG A 56 2.49 5.49 1.99
N LEU A 57 1.74 4.49 2.46
CA LEU A 57 1.98 3.10 2.12
C LEU A 57 1.81 2.80 0.62
N THR A 58 1.01 3.60 -0.09
CA THR A 58 0.84 3.48 -1.53
C THR A 58 2.13 3.76 -2.29
N ASP A 59 2.96 4.68 -1.78
CA ASP A 59 4.21 5.11 -2.42
C ASP A 59 5.27 3.98 -2.37
N PHE A 60 5.41 3.29 -1.23
CA PHE A 60 6.37 2.18 -1.04
C PHE A 60 6.16 1.00 -2.00
N THR A 61 4.90 0.66 -2.31
CA THR A 61 4.60 -0.42 -3.26
C THR A 61 4.91 -0.06 -4.71
N SER A 62 4.90 1.24 -5.03
CA SER A 62 5.25 1.75 -6.36
C SER A 62 6.76 1.82 -6.57
N GLU A 63 7.52 2.21 -5.54
CA GLU A 63 8.99 2.21 -5.58
C GLU A 63 9.56 0.79 -5.71
N THR A 64 9.04 -0.16 -4.94
CA THR A 64 9.47 -1.57 -5.03
C THR A 64 9.25 -2.19 -6.43
N ARG A 65 8.27 -1.69 -7.20
CA ARG A 65 8.08 -2.11 -8.61
C ARG A 65 9.05 -1.43 -9.57
N ARG A 66 9.45 -0.18 -9.33
CA ARG A 66 10.41 0.53 -10.18
C ARG A 66 11.80 -0.08 -10.07
N ASP A 67 12.22 -0.51 -8.88
CA ASP A 67 13.52 -1.18 -8.69
C ASP A 67 13.57 -2.57 -9.35
N ARG A 68 12.42 -3.23 -9.55
CA ARG A 68 12.37 -4.50 -10.30
C ARG A 68 12.43 -4.31 -11.82
N GLN A 69 12.18 -3.10 -12.33
CA GLN A 69 12.15 -2.82 -13.77
C GLN A 69 13.50 -2.29 -14.31
N THR A 70 14.48 -2.02 -13.45
CA THR A 70 15.81 -1.52 -13.80
C THR A 70 16.91 -2.58 -13.82
N THR A 71 16.57 -3.88 -13.85
CA THR A 71 17.55 -4.91 -14.23
C THR A 71 17.53 -5.08 -15.74
N PRO A 72 18.54 -4.58 -16.49
CA PRO A 72 18.72 -5.03 -17.86
C PRO A 72 19.01 -6.53 -17.79
N SER A 73 18.15 -7.33 -18.42
CA SER A 73 18.45 -8.74 -18.67
C SER A 73 19.82 -8.81 -19.35
N PRO A 74 20.76 -9.66 -18.91
CA PRO A 74 21.99 -9.84 -19.65
C PRO A 74 21.60 -10.51 -20.96
N ALA A 75 21.56 -9.72 -22.04
CA ALA A 75 21.58 -10.22 -23.39
C ALA A 75 22.83 -11.08 -23.52
N GLN A 76 22.66 -12.40 -23.54
CA GLN A 76 23.73 -13.33 -23.84
C GLN A 76 24.04 -13.23 -25.34
N SER A 77 24.84 -12.22 -25.69
CA SER A 77 25.53 -12.16 -26.96
C SER A 77 26.87 -12.88 -26.85
N LYS A 78 27.06 -13.92 -27.65
CA LYS A 78 28.32 -14.39 -28.27
C LYS A 78 28.05 -15.77 -28.88
N ALA A 79 28.60 -16.20 -30.00
CA ALA A 79 29.27 -15.65 -31.17
C ALA A 79 29.54 -16.90 -32.04
N GLY A 80 29.52 -16.76 -33.36
CA GLY A 80 29.53 -17.87 -34.32
C GLY A 80 30.76 -18.79 -34.30
N GLY A 81 30.68 -19.82 -35.14
CA GLY A 81 31.81 -20.68 -35.48
C GLY A 81 31.35 -21.92 -36.24
N ALA A 82 31.34 -21.82 -37.57
CA ALA A 82 31.14 -22.95 -38.47
C ALA A 82 32.41 -23.81 -38.60
N LYS A 83 32.20 -25.14 -38.66
CA LYS A 83 33.00 -26.20 -39.32
C LYS A 83 34.42 -26.51 -38.78
N PRO A 84 35.06 -27.66 -39.11
CA PRO A 84 34.93 -28.53 -40.30
C PRO A 84 34.07 -29.79 -40.15
#